data_AF-A0A959DJT1-F1
#
_entry.id   AF-A0A959DJT1-F1
#
_cell.length_a   1.000
_cell.length_b   1.000
_cell.length_c   1.000
_cell.angle_alpha   90.00
_cell.angle_beta   90.00
_cell.angle_gamma   90.00
#
_symmetry.space_group_name_H-M   'P 1'
#
loop_
_entity.id
_entity.type
_entity.pdbx_description
1 polymer ?
#
loop_
_entity_poly.entity_id
_entity_poly.type
_entity_poly.pdbx_seq_one_letter_code
_entity_poly.pdbx_strand_id
1 'polypeptide(L)'
;NMSQTVAVTGIQDAPYYTRCNTCHSGPEVDFVIVMQRASNTDRTSLTLAPTGNQPAYVGGSSAATATTAGIAALVWATNPSQSRTHVLNRLKQAAQIYPSRSSEFGWGLIAAAAAVN
;
A
#
# COMPACT_ATOMS: atom_id res chain seq x y z
N ASN A 1 -14.91 8.43 3.56
CA ASN A 1 -14.16 8.08 2.34
C ASN A 1 -14.86 8.73 1.14
N MET A 2 -14.15 9.48 0.29
CA MET A 2 -14.72 10.05 -0.95
C MET A 2 -14.70 8.97 -2.04
N SER A 3 -15.76 8.83 -2.84
CA SER A 3 -15.84 7.76 -3.86
C SER A 3 -14.75 7.84 -4.95
N GLN A 4 -14.11 9.01 -5.05
CA GLN A 4 -13.05 9.29 -6.01
C GLN A 4 -11.64 8.91 -5.50
N THR A 5 -11.47 8.67 -4.20
CA THR A 5 -10.16 8.40 -3.58
C THR A 5 -10.00 6.95 -3.14
N VAL A 6 -8.74 6.51 -3.01
CA VAL A 6 -8.40 5.21 -2.42
C VAL A 6 -7.48 5.49 -1.23
N ALA A 7 -7.89 5.11 -0.03
CA ALA A 7 -7.11 5.35 1.17
C ALA A 7 -6.08 4.24 1.37
N VAL A 8 -4.80 4.62 1.42
CA VAL A 8 -3.70 3.68 1.59
C VAL A 8 -2.89 4.05 2.82
N THR A 9 -2.53 3.07 3.63
CA THR A 9 -1.66 3.27 4.79
C THR A 9 -0.52 2.26 4.85
N GLY A 10 0.38 2.45 5.81
CA GLY A 10 1.57 1.63 5.99
C GLY A 10 1.50 0.68 7.18
N ILE A 11 2.08 -0.50 7.01
CA ILE A 11 2.28 -1.48 8.08
C ILE A 11 3.75 -1.88 8.22
N GLN A 12 4.06 -2.55 9.32
CA GLN A 12 5.35 -3.19 9.57
C GLN A 12 5.44 -4.55 8.87
N ASP A 13 6.64 -5.06 8.63
CA ASP A 13 6.90 -6.44 8.19
C ASP A 13 6.78 -7.47 9.34
N ALA A 14 5.74 -7.34 10.15
CA ALA A 14 5.48 -8.21 11.28
C ALA A 14 4.63 -9.44 10.88
N PRO A 15 4.62 -10.53 11.69
CA PRO A 15 3.75 -11.68 11.46
C PRO A 15 2.25 -11.35 11.45
N TYR A 16 1.87 -10.24 12.10
CA TYR A 16 0.51 -9.72 12.16
C TYR A 16 0.46 -8.30 11.63
N TYR A 17 -0.70 -7.89 11.12
CA TYR A 17 -0.92 -6.51 10.66
C TYR A 17 -0.74 -5.53 11.81
N THR A 18 0.40 -4.86 11.81
CA THR A 18 0.76 -3.83 12.78
C THR A 18 1.02 -2.55 12.02
N ARG A 19 0.27 -1.48 12.33
CA ARG A 19 0.47 -0.18 11.68
C ARG A 19 1.91 0.31 11.84
N CYS A 20 2.42 1.04 10.84
CA CYS A 20 3.68 1.76 11.02
C CYS A 20 3.53 2.85 12.08
N ASN A 21 4.63 3.28 12.71
CA ASN A 21 4.57 4.17 13.88
C ASN A 21 3.85 5.50 13.60
N THR A 22 4.06 6.06 12.41
CA THR A 22 3.50 7.33 11.94
C THR A 22 2.29 7.16 11.01
N CYS A 23 1.80 5.92 10.85
CA CYS A 23 0.68 5.60 9.95
C CYS A 23 -0.65 5.63 10.68
N HIS A 24 -1.70 6.11 10.00
CA HIS A 24 -3.08 6.03 10.45
C HIS A 24 -3.71 4.68 10.08
N SER A 25 -4.64 4.19 10.90
CA SER A 25 -5.50 3.05 10.59
C SER A 25 -6.96 3.43 10.83
N GLY A 26 -7.89 2.64 10.29
CA GLY A 26 -9.31 2.86 10.53
C GLY A 26 -10.20 2.42 9.36
N PRO A 27 -11.52 2.57 9.52
CA PRO A 27 -12.49 1.95 8.62
C PRO A 27 -12.47 2.56 7.21
N GLU A 28 -11.92 3.76 7.05
CA GLU A 28 -11.75 4.41 5.75
C GLU A 28 -10.61 3.82 4.92
N VAL A 29 -9.66 3.09 5.53
CA VAL A 29 -8.51 2.48 4.82
C VAL A 29 -8.98 1.42 3.84
N ASP A 30 -8.50 1.48 2.61
CA ASP A 30 -8.78 0.49 1.56
C ASP A 30 -7.67 -0.55 1.45
N PHE A 31 -6.41 -0.13 1.49
CA PHE A 31 -5.26 -1.02 1.34
C PHE A 31 -4.13 -0.64 2.29
N VAL A 32 -3.22 -1.60 2.52
CA VAL A 32 -1.97 -1.34 3.21
C VAL A 32 -0.76 -1.77 2.40
N ILE A 33 0.40 -1.23 2.74
CA ILE A 33 1.71 -1.61 2.18
C ILE A 33 2.72 -1.78 3.32
N VAL A 34 3.60 -2.78 3.21
CA VAL A 34 4.74 -2.94 4.14
C VAL A 34 5.74 -1.83 3.90
N MET A 35 6.05 -1.06 4.95
CA MET A 35 6.89 0.13 4.80
C MET A 35 7.80 0.44 5.98
N GLN A 36 7.81 -0.40 7.00
CA GLN A 36 8.66 -0.28 8.19
C GLN A 36 9.11 -1.66 8.63
N ARG A 37 10.34 -1.78 9.14
CA ARG A 37 10.77 -3.01 9.80
C ARG A 37 10.22 -3.12 11.21
N ALA A 38 9.66 -4.27 11.57
CA ALA A 38 9.14 -4.56 12.90
C ALA A 38 10.25 -4.51 13.96
N SER A 39 11.46 -4.95 13.60
CA SER A 39 12.62 -4.98 14.51
C SER A 39 13.44 -3.67 14.54
N ASN A 40 13.13 -2.70 13.67
CA ASN A 40 13.85 -1.43 13.61
C ASN A 40 12.94 -0.33 13.04
N THR A 41 12.48 0.57 13.91
CA THR A 41 11.54 1.64 13.58
C THR A 41 12.13 2.70 12.66
N ASP A 42 13.46 2.84 12.60
CA ASP A 42 14.16 3.79 11.74
C ASP A 42 14.35 3.25 10.32
N ARG A 43 14.18 1.93 10.13
CA ARG A 43 14.26 1.29 8.82
C ARG A 43 12.90 1.30 8.12
N THR A 44 12.61 2.42 7.47
CA THR A 44 11.37 2.66 6.71
C THR A 44 11.62 2.56 5.19
N SER A 45 10.83 3.23 4.35
CA SER A 45 10.99 3.18 2.89
C SER A 45 12.19 4.00 2.44
N LEU A 46 12.98 3.49 1.50
CA LEU A 46 14.13 4.21 0.95
C LEU A 46 13.68 5.42 0.12
N THR A 47 14.39 6.53 0.27
CA THR A 47 14.20 7.74 -0.53
C THR A 47 15.53 8.37 -0.92
N LEU A 48 15.45 9.33 -1.84
CA LEU A 48 16.54 10.28 -2.05
C LEU A 48 16.76 11.07 -0.75
N ALA A 49 18.04 11.35 -0.47
CA ALA A 49 18.39 12.28 0.60
C ALA A 49 18.19 13.72 0.14
N PRO A 50 17.78 14.63 1.04
CA PRO A 50 17.71 16.06 0.73
C PRO A 50 19.07 16.64 0.31
N THR A 51 20.16 16.09 0.84
CA THR A 51 21.54 16.47 0.54
C THR A 51 22.47 15.24 0.63
N GLY A 52 23.55 15.24 -0.17
CA GLY A 52 24.53 14.15 -0.21
C GLY A 52 24.09 12.93 -1.01
N ASN A 53 24.90 11.86 -0.97
CA ASN A 53 24.72 10.67 -1.82
C ASN A 53 24.23 9.42 -1.07
N GLN A 54 24.17 9.45 0.27
CA GLN A 54 23.65 8.33 1.05
C GLN A 54 22.13 8.35 1.02
N PRO A 55 21.43 7.26 0.64
CA PRO A 55 19.97 7.22 0.64
C PRO A 55 19.39 7.51 2.02
N ALA A 56 18.25 8.20 2.05
CA ALA A 56 17.51 8.46 3.27
C ALA A 56 16.35 7.46 3.44
N TYR A 57 15.67 7.58 4.57
CA TYR A 57 14.49 6.80 4.90
C TYR A 57 13.31 7.72 5.16
N VAL A 58 12.12 7.37 4.64
CA VAL A 58 10.87 8.08 4.89
C VAL A 58 9.81 7.15 5.46
N GLY A 59 9.17 7.61 6.54
CA GLY A 59 7.98 6.99 7.11
C GLY A 59 6.68 7.62 6.57
N GLY A 60 5.55 7.10 7.04
CA GLY A 60 4.21 7.63 6.73
C GLY A 60 3.55 7.12 5.44
N SER A 61 2.25 7.36 5.35
CA SER A 61 1.37 6.83 4.28
C SER A 61 1.74 7.28 2.86
N SER A 62 2.58 8.31 2.70
CA SER A 62 3.06 8.77 1.38
C SER A 62 3.75 7.68 0.58
N ALA A 63 4.67 6.92 1.21
CA ALA A 63 5.39 5.83 0.54
C ALA A 63 4.47 4.65 0.21
N ALA A 64 3.52 4.35 1.09
CA ALA A 64 2.50 3.35 0.85
C ALA A 64 1.61 3.73 -0.34
N THR A 65 1.18 4.99 -0.41
CA THR A 65 0.37 5.52 -1.52
C THR A 65 1.11 5.41 -2.85
N ALA A 66 2.39 5.82 -2.90
CA ALA A 66 3.20 5.72 -4.10
C ALA A 66 3.38 4.27 -4.57
N THR A 67 3.59 3.34 -3.63
CA THR A 67 3.73 1.91 -3.94
C THR A 67 2.43 1.34 -4.52
N THR A 68 1.29 1.61 -3.89
CA THR A 68 -0.02 1.17 -4.40
C THR A 68 -0.31 1.77 -5.78
N ALA A 69 0.03 3.04 -6.01
CA ALA A 69 -0.10 3.66 -7.34
C ALA A 69 0.77 2.97 -8.39
N GLY A 70 2.01 2.59 -8.04
CA GLY A 70 2.89 1.79 -8.90
C GLY A 70 2.30 0.43 -9.25
N ILE A 71 1.74 -0.29 -8.27
CA ILE A 71 1.06 -1.57 -8.51
C ILE A 71 -0.16 -1.37 -9.41
N ALA A 72 -0.97 -0.34 -9.16
CA ALA A 72 -2.12 0.01 -10.00
C ALA A 72 -1.70 0.28 -11.45
N ALA A 73 -0.57 0.98 -11.65
CA ALA A 73 -0.01 1.23 -12.98
C ALA A 73 0.42 -0.07 -13.68
N LEU A 74 1.03 -1.01 -12.96
CA LEU A 74 1.37 -2.34 -13.50
C LEU A 74 0.12 -3.10 -13.95
N VAL A 75 -0.92 -3.12 -13.11
CA VAL A 75 -2.21 -3.76 -13.44
C VAL A 75 -2.84 -3.09 -14.67
N TRP A 76 -2.86 -1.76 -14.70
CA TRP A 76 -3.37 -1.00 -15.84
C TRP A 76 -2.60 -1.32 -17.14
N ALA A 77 -1.27 -1.43 -17.07
CA ALA A 77 -0.42 -1.71 -18.22
C ALA A 77 -0.70 -3.07 -18.89
N THR A 78 -1.27 -4.03 -18.16
CA THR A 78 -1.68 -5.33 -18.75
C THR A 78 -2.84 -5.21 -19.74
N ASN A 79 -3.66 -4.16 -19.62
CA ASN A 79 -4.70 -3.81 -20.58
C ASN A 79 -5.04 -2.30 -20.46
N PRO A 80 -4.39 -1.42 -21.25
CA PRO A 80 -4.60 0.03 -21.14
C PRO A 80 -6.03 0.52 -21.43
N SER A 81 -6.88 -0.31 -22.04
CA SER A 81 -8.30 0.01 -22.31
C SER A 81 -9.23 -0.23 -21.10
N GLN A 82 -8.72 -0.90 -20.05
CA GLN A 82 -9.53 -1.19 -18.86
C GLN A 82 -9.86 0.08 -18.08
N SER A 83 -11.06 0.13 -17.50
CA SER A 83 -11.49 1.26 -16.68
C SER A 83 -10.80 1.29 -15.32
N ARG A 84 -10.80 2.45 -14.66
CA ARG A 84 -10.38 2.61 -13.25
C ARG A 84 -11.01 1.56 -12.34
N THR A 85 -12.31 1.29 -12.51
CA THR A 85 -13.04 0.30 -11.70
C THR A 85 -12.50 -1.11 -11.89
N HIS A 86 -12.14 -1.51 -13.11
CA HIS A 86 -11.52 -2.80 -13.35
C HIS A 86 -10.15 -2.91 -12.67
N VAL A 87 -9.29 -1.88 -12.77
CA VAL A 87 -8.01 -1.84 -12.06
C VAL A 87 -8.21 -2.00 -10.56
N LEU A 88 -9.10 -1.20 -9.96
CA LEU A 88 -9.37 -1.25 -8.52
C LEU A 88 -9.94 -2.60 -8.07
N ASN A 89 -10.81 -3.21 -8.87
CA ASN A 89 -11.35 -4.53 -8.56
C ASN A 89 -10.27 -5.60 -8.59
N ARG A 90 -9.31 -5.55 -9.54
CA ARG A 90 -8.18 -6.48 -9.58
C ARG A 90 -7.26 -6.30 -8.37
N LEU A 91 -6.96 -5.07 -7.98
CA LEU A 91 -6.19 -4.80 -6.75
C LEU A 91 -6.90 -5.35 -5.51
N LYS A 92 -8.22 -5.13 -5.41
CA LYS A 92 -9.06 -5.62 -4.31
C LYS A 92 -9.09 -7.15 -4.25
N GLN A 93 -9.31 -7.81 -5.38
CA GLN A 93 -9.40 -9.27 -5.45
C GLN A 93 -8.05 -9.95 -5.16
N ALA A 94 -6.94 -9.26 -5.47
CA ALA A 94 -5.59 -9.71 -5.16
C ALA A 94 -5.12 -9.35 -3.74
N ALA A 95 -5.96 -8.69 -2.93
CA ALA A 95 -5.57 -8.28 -1.58
C ALA A 95 -5.83 -9.41 -0.57
N GLN A 96 -4.95 -9.53 0.42
CA GLN A 96 -4.89 -10.70 1.31
C GLN A 96 -6.13 -10.96 2.18
N ILE A 97 -6.94 -9.94 2.47
CA ILE A 97 -8.11 -10.06 3.35
C ILE A 97 -9.40 -10.30 2.55
N TYR A 98 -9.40 -10.01 1.24
CA TYR A 98 -10.56 -10.22 0.37
C TYR A 98 -10.96 -11.72 0.35
N PRO A 99 -12.27 -12.07 0.45
CA PRO A 99 -13.45 -11.22 0.32
C PRO A 99 -13.90 -10.48 1.60
N SER A 100 -13.24 -10.72 2.73
CA SER A 100 -13.49 -9.99 3.98
C SER A 100 -12.84 -8.59 3.96
N ARG A 101 -13.16 -7.76 4.95
CA ARG A 101 -12.57 -6.42 5.10
C ARG A 101 -12.27 -6.14 6.58
N SER A 102 -11.05 -5.70 6.86
CA SER A 102 -10.65 -5.23 8.17
C SER A 102 -11.19 -3.83 8.43
N SER A 103 -11.64 -3.57 9.67
CA SER A 103 -12.00 -2.22 10.13
C SER A 103 -10.79 -1.31 10.31
N GLU A 104 -9.56 -1.84 10.29
CA GLU A 104 -8.33 -1.08 10.49
C GLU A 104 -7.46 -0.99 9.22
N PHE A 105 -7.48 -2.06 8.41
CA PHE A 105 -6.52 -2.27 7.31
C PHE A 105 -7.18 -2.53 5.94
N GLY A 106 -8.50 -2.35 5.85
CA GLY A 106 -9.24 -2.50 4.59
C GLY A 106 -9.15 -3.91 4.01
N TRP A 107 -8.85 -4.02 2.72
CA TRP A 107 -8.66 -5.28 1.99
C TRP A 107 -7.29 -5.92 2.23
N GLY A 108 -6.39 -5.24 2.93
CA GLY A 108 -5.06 -5.72 3.30
C GLY A 108 -3.98 -5.42 2.26
N LEU A 109 -2.88 -6.19 2.33
CA LEU A 109 -1.75 -6.10 1.41
C LEU A 109 -2.16 -6.59 0.02
N ILE A 110 -1.78 -5.83 -1.01
CA ILE A 110 -2.01 -6.20 -2.41
C ILE A 110 -0.90 -7.16 -2.86
N ALA A 111 -1.27 -8.37 -3.30
CA ALA A 111 -0.33 -9.26 -3.97
C ALA A 111 -0.14 -8.82 -5.42
N ALA A 112 0.86 -7.98 -5.69
CA ALA A 112 1.08 -7.38 -7.02
C ALA A 112 1.15 -8.42 -8.15
N ALA A 113 1.82 -9.55 -7.93
CA ALA A 113 1.89 -10.64 -8.90
C ALA A 113 0.51 -11.24 -9.21
N ALA A 114 -0.36 -11.42 -8.21
CA ALA A 114 -1.72 -11.89 -8.43
C ALA A 114 -2.59 -10.82 -9.11
N ALA A 115 -2.33 -9.54 -8.85
CA ALA A 115 -3.12 -8.44 -9.43
C ALA A 115 -2.88 -8.25 -10.94
N VAL A 116 -1.67 -8.55 -11.44
CA VAL A 116 -1.30 -8.39 -12.86
C VAL A 116 -1.64 -9.61 -13.72
N ASN A 117 -1.78 -10.78 -13.11
CA ASN A 117 -2.26 -11.99 -13.80
C ASN A 117 -3.80 -12.03 -13.82
#